data_AF-A0A2T7UL55-F1
#
_entry.id   AF-A0A2T7UL55-F1
#
_cell.length_a   1.000
_cell.length_b   1.000
_cell.length_c   1.000
_cell.angle_alpha   90.00
_cell.angle_beta   90.00
_cell.angle_gamma   90.00
#
_symmetry.space_group_name_H-M   'P 1'
#
loop_
_entity.id
_entity.type
_entity.pdbx_description
1 polymer ?
#
loop_
_entity_poly.entity_id
_entity_poly.type
_entity_poly.pdbx_seq_one_letter_code
_entity_poly.pdbx_strand_id
1 'polypeptide(L)'
;MIRNRADLRPLRPLARLLAGAALALTLAAGLNDAAATTPVPGAEAEAFVAARDAWLADDEGTALPALATLAAEGNAAARVLLGQIDKMPALQGPYLAHLPRAQRIALLRAPGGMSGRSWLAEEAGHPLVAAWIALRTPGGGPDLITRFEALDEPRAAREALVTLAAREHPDLTTVDPAAVDGDLLYLLWRAADAPHRAAIADLVPVGSAQWQMMGEVMDTPALERWLMASTAAEPLLSLCRALCDDDQMAACLGAAYGALGSHDALLTLGSPAESLIAQEEFLNSPRGRASTMRRILLASSMRARRAMLDRVSSEVSCLGDALRAEAQRYRPALPGVSDGG
;
A
#
# COMPACT_ATOMS: atom_id res chain seq x y z
N MET A 1 -46.06 -43.32 -37.34
CA MET A 1 -46.66 -42.60 -38.48
C MET A 1 -46.60 -41.13 -38.12
N ILE A 2 -45.90 -40.19 -38.76
CA ILE A 2 -45.40 -40.01 -40.13
C ILE A 2 -44.08 -39.21 -40.04
N ARG A 3 -43.15 -39.50 -40.95
CA ARG A 3 -41.82 -38.86 -41.15
C ARG A 3 -41.95 -37.54 -41.95
N ASN A 4 -41.01 -36.60 -41.75
CA ASN A 4 -40.50 -35.67 -42.78
C ASN A 4 -39.07 -35.27 -42.36
N ARG A 5 -37.98 -35.80 -42.94
CA ARG A 5 -37.32 -35.47 -44.24
C ARG A 5 -37.23 -33.94 -44.45
N ALA A 6 -36.12 -33.30 -44.08
CA ALA A 6 -34.83 -33.20 -44.79
C ALA A 6 -34.93 -32.36 -46.07
N ASP A 7 -34.28 -31.19 -46.06
CA ASP A 7 -33.86 -30.49 -47.27
C ASP A 7 -32.50 -29.80 -47.02
N LEU A 8 -31.44 -30.49 -47.45
CA LEU A 8 -30.09 -29.97 -47.61
C LEU A 8 -30.00 -29.36 -49.00
N ARG A 9 -29.59 -28.08 -49.10
CA ARG A 9 -29.25 -27.46 -50.38
C ARG A 9 -27.73 -27.25 -50.53
N PRO A 10 -27.23 -27.33 -51.78
CA PRO A 10 -25.85 -27.66 -52.07
C PRO A 10 -24.92 -26.45 -52.06
N LEU A 11 -23.68 -26.72 -51.66
CA LEU A 11 -22.50 -25.88 -51.90
C LEU A 11 -22.22 -25.82 -53.41
N ARG A 12 -21.97 -24.62 -53.94
CA ARG A 12 -21.23 -24.43 -55.19
C ARG A 12 -20.09 -23.42 -55.02
N PRO A 13 -18.89 -23.71 -55.57
CA PRO A 13 -17.72 -22.85 -55.51
C PRO A 13 -17.60 -22.01 -56.80
N LEU A 14 -17.23 -20.74 -56.69
CA LEU A 14 -16.71 -19.90 -57.78
C LEU A 14 -15.82 -18.83 -57.10
N ALA A 15 -14.49 -19.00 -57.14
CA ALA A 15 -13.61 -18.54 -58.21
C ALA A 15 -13.37 -17.03 -58.18
N ARG A 16 -12.21 -16.69 -57.61
CA ARG A 16 -11.24 -15.63 -57.97
C ARG A 16 -11.75 -14.53 -58.92
N LEU A 17 -11.57 -13.27 -58.52
CA LEU A 17 -10.94 -12.20 -59.34
C LEU A 17 -10.74 -10.93 -58.50
N LEU A 18 -9.46 -10.59 -58.30
CA LEU A 18 -8.80 -9.28 -58.38
C LEU A 18 -9.56 -8.01 -57.93
N ALA A 19 -8.99 -7.28 -56.97
CA ALA A 19 -8.40 -5.95 -57.21
C ALA A 19 -7.84 -5.38 -55.89
N GLY A 20 -6.61 -4.87 -55.95
CA GLY A 20 -5.83 -4.45 -54.80
C GLY A 20 -6.45 -3.32 -53.99
N ALA A 21 -6.61 -3.56 -52.69
CA ALA A 21 -6.57 -2.51 -51.70
C ALA A 21 -5.18 -2.56 -51.07
N ALA A 22 -4.32 -1.61 -51.45
CA ALA A 22 -3.11 -1.32 -50.71
C ALA A 22 -3.52 -0.81 -49.33
N LEU A 23 -3.62 -1.72 -48.37
CA LEU A 23 -3.86 -1.42 -46.98
C LEU A 23 -2.55 -0.83 -46.43
N ALA A 24 -2.42 0.49 -46.56
CA ALA A 24 -1.43 1.25 -45.81
C ALA A 24 -1.80 1.14 -44.33
N LEU A 25 -1.26 0.12 -43.68
CA LEU A 25 -1.28 -0.02 -42.23
C LEU A 25 -0.35 1.08 -41.68
N THR A 26 -0.87 2.29 -41.52
CA THR A 26 -0.23 3.31 -40.70
C THR A 26 -0.21 2.78 -39.28
N LEU A 27 0.91 2.20 -38.87
CA LEU A 27 1.30 2.10 -37.47
C LEU A 27 1.41 3.53 -36.94
N ALA A 28 0.29 4.11 -36.55
CA ALA A 28 0.28 5.15 -35.55
C ALA A 28 0.69 4.47 -34.25
N ALA A 29 2.00 4.31 -34.06
CA ALA A 29 2.57 4.17 -32.74
C ALA A 29 2.13 5.43 -32.00
N GLY A 30 1.04 5.31 -31.24
CA GLY A 30 0.67 6.30 -30.27
C GLY A 30 1.85 6.44 -29.32
N LEU A 31 2.67 7.45 -29.56
CA LEU A 31 3.49 8.06 -28.53
C LEU A 31 2.48 8.63 -27.55
N ASN A 32 1.95 7.77 -26.67
CA ASN A 32 1.53 8.24 -25.38
C ASN A 32 2.80 8.85 -24.81
N ASP A 33 2.87 10.18 -24.80
CA ASP A 33 3.72 10.90 -23.86
C ASP A 33 3.24 10.49 -22.47
N ALA A 34 3.65 9.30 -22.04
CA ALA A 34 3.67 8.95 -20.63
C ALA A 34 4.56 10.02 -20.03
N ALA A 35 3.95 10.94 -19.28
CA ALA A 35 4.69 11.95 -18.54
C ALA A 35 5.76 11.19 -17.75
N ALA A 36 7.02 11.32 -18.17
CA ALA A 36 8.09 10.53 -17.61
C ALA A 36 8.22 10.94 -16.14
N THR A 37 7.89 10.00 -15.25
CA THR A 37 8.06 10.17 -13.81
C THR A 37 9.51 10.58 -13.57
N THR A 38 9.73 11.72 -12.91
CA THR A 38 11.08 12.20 -12.65
C THR A 38 11.72 11.24 -11.63
N PRO A 39 12.75 10.47 -12.01
CA PRO A 39 13.34 9.50 -11.11
C PRO A 39 14.02 10.22 -9.95
N VAL A 40 13.91 9.65 -8.75
CA VAL A 40 14.55 10.23 -7.56
C VAL A 40 16.08 10.09 -7.72
N PRO A 41 16.86 11.20 -7.66
CA PRO A 41 18.30 11.13 -7.86
C PRO A 41 19.00 10.16 -6.90
N GLY A 42 19.88 9.31 -7.45
CA GLY A 42 20.63 8.33 -6.68
C GLY A 42 19.91 7.00 -6.42
N ALA A 43 18.69 6.79 -6.95
CA ALA A 43 17.96 5.52 -6.83
C ALA A 43 18.66 4.33 -7.50
N GLU A 44 19.43 4.58 -8.56
CA GLU A 44 20.20 3.56 -9.29
C GLU A 44 21.65 3.43 -8.81
N ALA A 45 22.06 4.19 -7.78
CA ALA A 45 23.41 4.10 -7.27
C ALA A 45 23.61 2.75 -6.57
N GLU A 46 24.67 2.01 -6.94
CA GLU A 46 24.95 0.66 -6.43
C GLU A 46 24.92 0.59 -4.89
N ALA A 47 25.51 1.59 -4.21
CA ALA A 47 25.50 1.66 -2.76
C ALA A 47 24.09 1.85 -2.16
N PHE A 48 23.22 2.63 -2.83
CA PHE A 48 21.83 2.78 -2.40
C PHE A 48 21.04 1.49 -2.64
N VAL A 49 21.19 0.86 -3.81
CA VAL A 49 20.55 -0.43 -4.13
C VAL A 49 20.92 -1.49 -3.09
N ALA A 50 22.21 -1.63 -2.76
CA ALA A 50 22.66 -2.58 -1.74
C ALA A 50 22.05 -2.30 -0.35
N ALA A 51 21.96 -1.02 0.05
CA ALA A 51 21.38 -0.64 1.32
C ALA A 51 19.85 -0.85 1.37
N ARG A 52 19.15 -0.55 0.26
CA ARG A 52 17.72 -0.82 0.07
C ARG A 52 17.42 -2.32 0.14
N ASP A 53 18.22 -3.14 -0.54
CA ASP A 53 18.03 -4.59 -0.58
C ASP A 53 18.26 -5.21 0.81
N ALA A 54 19.27 -4.75 1.55
CA ALA A 54 19.46 -5.12 2.96
C ALA A 54 18.25 -4.73 3.83
N TRP A 55 17.67 -3.54 3.60
CA TRP A 55 16.49 -3.10 4.33
C TRP A 55 15.25 -3.95 4.02
N LEU A 56 15.05 -4.32 2.75
CA LEU A 56 14.00 -5.22 2.27
C LEU A 56 14.14 -6.63 2.84
N ALA A 57 15.39 -7.08 3.07
CA ALA A 57 15.69 -8.32 3.78
C ALA A 57 15.42 -8.26 5.30
N ASP A 58 14.84 -7.16 5.81
CA ASP A 58 14.62 -6.87 7.24
C ASP A 58 15.93 -6.71 8.06
N ASP A 59 17.07 -6.46 7.41
CA ASP A 59 18.38 -6.20 8.05
C ASP A 59 18.63 -4.69 8.23
N GLU A 60 18.00 -4.12 9.25
CA GLU A 60 18.18 -2.69 9.60
C GLU A 60 19.59 -2.36 10.10
N GLY A 61 20.27 -3.33 10.71
CA GLY A 61 21.59 -3.13 11.31
C GLY A 61 22.64 -2.80 10.25
N THR A 62 22.53 -3.42 9.08
CA THR A 62 23.32 -3.09 7.90
C THR A 62 22.75 -1.90 7.13
N ALA A 63 21.44 -1.92 6.87
CA ALA A 63 20.83 -0.98 5.94
C ALA A 63 20.77 0.47 6.45
N LEU A 64 20.35 0.70 7.70
CA LEU A 64 20.08 2.06 8.17
C LEU A 64 21.36 2.89 8.34
N PRO A 65 22.48 2.36 8.86
CA PRO A 65 23.75 3.08 8.83
C PRO A 65 24.22 3.42 7.42
N ALA A 66 24.08 2.49 6.46
CA ALA A 66 24.45 2.73 5.07
C ALA A 66 23.58 3.83 4.42
N LEU A 67 22.25 3.75 4.59
CA LEU A 67 21.33 4.79 4.13
C LEU A 67 21.62 6.14 4.78
N ALA A 68 21.97 6.18 6.08
CA ALA A 68 22.28 7.41 6.78
C ALA A 68 23.56 8.08 6.25
N THR A 69 24.61 7.30 5.96
CA THR A 69 25.82 7.79 5.29
C THR A 69 25.50 8.36 3.92
N LEU A 70 24.76 7.61 3.08
CA LEU A 70 24.37 8.06 1.75
C LEU A 70 23.53 9.35 1.78
N ALA A 71 22.60 9.45 2.73
CA ALA A 71 21.79 10.65 2.92
C ALA A 71 22.64 11.86 3.32
N ALA A 72 23.64 11.66 4.20
CA ALA A 72 24.59 12.70 4.57
C ALA A 72 25.47 13.14 3.38
N GLU A 73 25.83 12.21 2.51
CA GLU A 73 26.61 12.44 1.28
C GLU A 73 25.82 13.08 0.13
N GLY A 74 24.49 13.24 0.28
CA GLY A 74 23.66 13.90 -0.72
C GLY A 74 22.86 12.99 -1.63
N ASN A 75 22.79 11.69 -1.35
CA ASN A 75 21.92 10.78 -2.10
C ASN A 75 20.43 11.07 -1.77
N ALA A 76 19.69 11.61 -2.74
CA ALA A 76 18.29 12.00 -2.55
C ALA A 76 17.39 10.79 -2.28
N ALA A 77 17.58 9.67 -2.99
CA ALA A 77 16.82 8.44 -2.75
C ALA A 77 16.95 7.93 -1.30
N ALA A 78 18.16 7.96 -0.73
CA ALA A 78 18.40 7.61 0.66
C ALA A 78 17.68 8.55 1.64
N ARG A 79 17.69 9.86 1.36
CA ARG A 79 16.96 10.88 2.15
C ARG A 79 15.45 10.68 2.11
N VAL A 80 14.91 10.38 0.93
CA VAL A 80 13.49 10.09 0.74
C VAL A 80 13.10 8.84 1.53
N LEU A 81 13.82 7.72 1.34
CA LEU A 81 13.52 6.46 2.01
C LEU A 81 13.61 6.58 3.55
N LEU A 82 14.69 7.15 4.09
CA LEU A 82 14.80 7.38 5.54
C LEU A 82 13.72 8.33 6.07
N GLY A 83 13.38 9.35 5.28
CA GLY A 83 12.33 10.29 5.58
C GLY A 83 10.95 9.63 5.73
N GLN A 84 10.66 8.60 4.93
CA GLN A 84 9.44 7.80 5.06
C GLN A 84 9.50 6.83 6.24
N ILE A 85 10.63 6.14 6.43
CA ILE A 85 10.85 5.24 7.57
C ILE A 85 10.68 5.97 8.92
N ASP A 86 11.17 7.20 9.06
CA ASP A 86 11.00 8.04 10.26
C ASP A 86 9.51 8.28 10.60
N LYS A 87 8.64 8.29 9.59
CA LYS A 87 7.25 8.75 9.71
C LYS A 87 6.23 7.63 9.81
N MET A 88 6.64 6.42 9.47
CA MET A 88 5.77 5.25 9.44
C MET A 88 6.28 4.22 10.45
N PRO A 89 5.74 4.19 11.69
CA PRO A 89 6.21 3.27 12.73
C PRO A 89 6.17 1.78 12.33
N ALA A 90 5.26 1.39 11.43
CA ALA A 90 5.20 0.02 10.92
C ALA A 90 6.41 -0.37 10.04
N LEU A 91 7.14 0.61 9.49
CA LEU A 91 8.36 0.38 8.72
C LEU A 91 9.60 0.21 9.59
N GLN A 92 9.54 0.65 10.85
CA GLN A 92 10.63 0.55 11.81
C GLN A 92 10.62 -0.85 12.43
N GLY A 93 11.76 -1.50 12.46
CA GLY A 93 11.93 -2.85 12.95
C GLY A 93 12.57 -2.94 14.34
N PRO A 94 12.88 -4.17 14.78
CA PRO A 94 13.48 -4.44 16.07
C PRO A 94 14.76 -3.66 16.33
N TYR A 95 15.63 -3.52 15.35
CA TYR A 95 16.89 -2.80 15.52
C TYR A 95 16.62 -1.37 15.98
N LEU A 96 15.78 -0.62 15.25
CA LEU A 96 15.37 0.72 15.68
C LEU A 96 14.63 0.71 17.02
N ALA A 97 13.76 -0.26 17.28
CA ALA A 97 13.01 -0.33 18.54
C ALA A 97 13.91 -0.43 19.78
N HIS A 98 15.08 -1.09 19.65
CA HIS A 98 16.04 -1.29 20.74
C HIS A 98 17.08 -0.15 20.88
N LEU A 99 17.22 0.72 19.89
CA LEU A 99 18.18 1.82 19.97
C LEU A 99 17.73 2.93 20.93
N PRO A 100 18.66 3.54 21.70
CA PRO A 100 18.40 4.78 22.42
C PRO A 100 17.93 5.88 21.46
N ARG A 101 17.05 6.77 21.96
CA ARG A 101 16.48 7.87 21.18
C ARG A 101 17.52 8.67 20.39
N ALA A 102 18.66 8.99 21.01
CA ALA A 102 19.73 9.76 20.36
C ALA A 102 20.32 9.04 19.14
N GLN A 103 20.53 7.71 19.23
CA GLN A 103 21.05 6.90 18.13
C GLN A 103 20.02 6.77 17.00
N ARG A 104 18.74 6.63 17.32
CA ARG A 104 17.67 6.64 16.31
C ARG A 104 17.60 7.97 15.56
N ILE A 105 17.71 9.09 16.27
CA ILE A 105 17.75 10.42 15.65
C ILE A 105 18.96 10.53 14.72
N ALA A 106 20.14 10.07 15.15
CA ALA A 106 21.34 10.12 14.32
C ALA A 106 21.23 9.32 13.02
N LEU A 107 20.47 8.21 13.01
CA LEU A 107 20.24 7.39 11.81
C LEU A 107 19.15 7.98 10.90
N LEU A 108 18.01 8.37 11.47
CA LEU A 108 16.80 8.66 10.69
C LEU A 108 16.63 10.14 10.33
N ARG A 109 17.45 11.04 10.85
CA ARG A 109 17.22 12.49 10.73
C ARG A 109 18.46 13.27 10.30
N ALA A 110 18.20 14.31 9.52
CA ALA A 110 19.22 15.28 9.13
C ALA A 110 19.68 16.07 10.37
N PRO A 111 20.96 16.48 10.43
CA PRO A 111 21.45 17.37 11.49
C PRO A 111 20.64 18.68 11.58
N GLY A 112 20.38 19.13 12.81
CA GLY A 112 19.73 20.39 13.12
C GLY A 112 18.67 20.29 14.23
N GLY A 113 18.68 21.24 15.16
CA GLY A 113 17.75 21.29 16.30
C GLY A 113 17.94 20.14 17.32
N MET A 114 17.17 20.15 18.41
CA MET A 114 17.28 19.12 19.47
C MET A 114 16.75 17.73 19.07
N SER A 115 15.98 17.63 17.98
CA SER A 115 15.34 16.38 17.56
C SER A 115 15.67 15.98 16.12
N GLY A 116 16.68 16.60 15.51
CA GLY A 116 16.96 16.45 14.08
C GLY A 116 15.89 17.08 13.18
N ARG A 117 16.22 17.27 11.91
CA ARG A 117 15.28 17.67 10.85
C ARG A 117 14.89 16.44 10.03
N SER A 118 13.70 16.47 9.42
CA SER A 118 13.32 15.39 8.50
C SER A 118 14.19 15.45 7.25
N TRP A 119 14.70 14.31 6.80
CA TRP A 119 15.44 14.22 5.53
C TRP A 119 14.62 14.68 4.32
N LEU A 120 13.29 14.56 4.37
CA LEU A 120 12.41 15.09 3.31
C LEU A 120 12.51 16.61 3.15
N ALA A 121 12.85 17.35 4.21
CA ALA A 121 13.01 18.80 4.10
C ALA A 121 14.22 19.19 3.22
N GLU A 122 15.24 18.34 3.13
CA GLU A 122 16.40 18.57 2.26
C GLU A 122 16.07 18.33 0.78
N GLU A 123 15.02 17.56 0.49
CA GLU A 123 14.60 17.19 -0.87
C GLU A 123 13.29 17.88 -1.29
N ALA A 124 12.93 19.00 -0.65
CA ALA A 124 11.64 19.68 -0.87
C ALA A 124 11.43 20.17 -2.32
N GLY A 125 12.48 20.28 -3.13
CA GLY A 125 12.40 20.61 -4.55
C GLY A 125 11.93 19.45 -5.43
N HIS A 126 11.99 18.21 -4.96
CA HIS A 126 11.54 17.04 -5.71
C HIS A 126 9.99 16.93 -5.66
N PRO A 127 9.28 16.75 -6.79
CA PRO A 127 7.81 16.75 -6.82
C PRO A 127 7.15 15.76 -5.84
N LEU A 128 7.64 14.51 -5.78
CA LEU A 128 7.18 13.50 -4.82
C LEU A 128 7.31 13.97 -3.37
N VAL A 129 8.44 14.57 -3.03
CA VAL A 129 8.73 15.00 -1.66
C VAL A 129 7.89 16.22 -1.30
N ALA A 130 7.73 17.15 -2.24
CA ALA A 130 6.83 18.29 -2.08
C ALA A 130 5.39 17.84 -1.82
N ALA A 131 4.88 16.84 -2.54
CA ALA A 131 3.56 16.27 -2.32
C ALA A 131 3.43 15.64 -0.92
N TRP A 132 4.44 14.87 -0.49
CA TRP A 132 4.48 14.30 0.86
C TRP A 132 4.54 15.34 1.99
N ILE A 133 5.31 16.40 1.79
CA ILE A 133 5.36 17.53 2.74
C ILE A 133 3.98 18.20 2.78
N ALA A 134 3.38 18.50 1.63
CA ALA A 134 2.07 19.13 1.53
C ALA A 134 0.96 18.30 2.18
N LEU A 135 0.97 16.96 2.01
CA LEU A 135 -0.01 16.09 2.66
C LEU A 135 0.05 16.19 4.19
N ARG A 136 1.24 16.42 4.74
CA ARG A 136 1.47 16.50 6.19
C ARG A 136 1.21 17.88 6.77
N THR A 137 1.07 18.91 5.93
CA THR A 137 0.65 20.23 6.40
C THR A 137 -0.88 20.32 6.41
N PRO A 138 -1.46 21.15 7.28
CA PRO A 138 -2.91 21.36 7.31
C PRO A 138 -3.49 21.92 6.02
N GLY A 139 -2.68 22.56 5.17
CA GLY A 139 -3.11 23.19 3.92
C GLY A 139 -3.06 22.28 2.68
N GLY A 140 -2.69 21.01 2.82
CA GLY A 140 -2.80 20.06 1.71
C GLY A 140 -4.25 19.78 1.35
N GLY A 141 -4.58 19.80 0.05
CA GLY A 141 -5.94 19.61 -0.47
C GLY A 141 -6.09 18.36 -1.34
N PRO A 142 -7.29 18.14 -1.91
CA PRO A 142 -7.59 16.97 -2.74
C PRO A 142 -6.76 16.86 -4.03
N ASP A 143 -6.15 17.96 -4.49
CA ASP A 143 -5.22 17.96 -5.63
C ASP A 143 -4.00 17.04 -5.39
N LEU A 144 -3.70 16.70 -4.14
CA LEU A 144 -2.64 15.75 -3.80
C LEU A 144 -2.92 14.33 -4.29
N ILE A 145 -4.19 13.93 -4.43
CA ILE A 145 -4.56 12.58 -4.89
C ILE A 145 -4.06 12.39 -6.33
N THR A 146 -4.46 13.28 -7.24
CA THR A 146 -4.05 13.22 -8.65
C THR A 146 -2.58 13.54 -8.85
N ARG A 147 -1.95 14.33 -7.95
CA ARG A 147 -0.49 14.54 -7.98
C ARG A 147 0.28 13.27 -7.67
N PHE A 148 -0.15 12.46 -6.69
CA PHE A 148 0.51 11.18 -6.42
C PHE A 148 0.28 10.18 -7.54
N GLU A 149 -0.92 10.12 -8.13
CA GLU A 149 -1.20 9.29 -9.30
C GLU A 149 -0.32 9.66 -10.50
N ALA A 150 -0.16 10.97 -10.78
CA ALA A 150 0.72 11.46 -11.83
C ALA A 150 2.21 11.18 -11.58
N LEU A 151 2.57 10.85 -10.33
CA LEU A 151 3.92 10.45 -9.93
C LEU A 151 4.08 8.93 -9.82
N ASP A 152 3.09 8.15 -10.28
CA ASP A 152 3.06 6.69 -10.19
C ASP A 152 3.17 6.17 -8.74
N GLU A 153 2.49 6.86 -7.82
CA GLU A 153 2.46 6.55 -6.38
C GLU A 153 1.01 6.27 -5.91
N PRO A 154 0.33 5.24 -6.45
CA PRO A 154 -1.07 4.95 -6.13
C PRO A 154 -1.33 4.67 -4.65
N ARG A 155 -0.37 4.12 -3.90
CA ARG A 155 -0.50 3.96 -2.44
C ARG A 155 -0.44 5.31 -1.73
N ALA A 156 0.37 6.26 -2.20
CA ALA A 156 0.38 7.62 -1.68
C ALA A 156 -0.88 8.41 -2.03
N ALA A 157 -1.48 8.17 -3.20
CA ALA A 157 -2.79 8.71 -3.54
C ALA A 157 -3.88 8.21 -2.58
N ARG A 158 -3.91 6.90 -2.27
CA ARG A 158 -4.77 6.32 -1.23
C ARG A 158 -4.57 6.96 0.14
N GLU A 159 -3.31 7.10 0.60
CA GLU A 159 -3.03 7.78 1.88
C GLU A 159 -3.47 9.24 1.88
N ALA A 160 -3.35 9.93 0.74
CA ALA A 160 -3.81 11.31 0.62
C ALA A 160 -5.31 11.41 0.90
N LEU A 161 -6.12 10.59 0.24
CA LEU A 161 -7.57 10.60 0.45
C LEU A 161 -7.95 10.17 1.88
N VAL A 162 -7.34 9.09 2.41
CA VAL A 162 -7.55 8.67 3.80
C VAL A 162 -7.23 9.80 4.79
N THR A 163 -6.10 10.48 4.60
CA THR A 163 -5.66 11.58 5.46
C THR A 163 -6.57 12.79 5.39
N LEU A 164 -7.01 13.18 4.18
CA LEU A 164 -7.93 14.30 3.98
C LEU A 164 -9.30 13.99 4.57
N ALA A 165 -9.79 12.76 4.40
CA ALA A 165 -11.07 12.33 4.97
C ALA A 165 -11.03 12.29 6.49
N ALA A 166 -9.93 11.81 7.09
CA ALA A 166 -9.71 11.85 8.54
C ALA A 166 -9.62 13.27 9.11
N ARG A 167 -9.34 14.27 8.27
CA ARG A 167 -9.36 15.71 8.62
C ARG A 167 -10.69 16.38 8.33
N GLU A 168 -11.67 15.66 7.79
CA GLU A 168 -12.95 16.21 7.34
C GLU A 168 -12.75 17.38 6.36
N HIS A 169 -11.78 17.26 5.44
CA HIS A 169 -11.43 18.35 4.54
C HIS A 169 -12.64 18.74 3.65
N PRO A 170 -13.07 20.02 3.65
CA PRO A 170 -14.34 20.43 3.04
C PRO A 170 -14.38 20.19 1.53
N ASP A 171 -13.25 20.36 0.85
CA ASP A 171 -13.16 20.23 -0.61
C ASP A 171 -13.31 18.79 -1.11
N LEU A 172 -13.35 17.77 -0.23
CA LEU A 172 -13.63 16.39 -0.64
C LEU A 172 -15.01 16.23 -1.29
N THR A 173 -15.95 17.11 -0.95
CA THR A 173 -17.29 17.15 -1.57
C THR A 173 -17.26 17.50 -3.07
N THR A 174 -16.15 18.02 -3.57
CA THR A 174 -15.97 18.45 -4.96
C THR A 174 -15.14 17.48 -5.80
N VAL A 175 -14.57 16.44 -5.17
CA VAL A 175 -13.77 15.43 -5.86
C VAL A 175 -14.67 14.57 -6.74
N ASP A 176 -14.29 14.41 -8.01
CA ASP A 176 -14.96 13.49 -8.93
C ASP A 176 -14.74 12.04 -8.46
N PRO A 177 -15.79 11.31 -8.07
CA PRO A 177 -15.65 9.92 -7.62
C PRO A 177 -15.08 8.99 -8.68
N ALA A 178 -15.23 9.31 -9.98
CA ALA A 178 -14.66 8.52 -11.06
C ALA A 178 -13.14 8.72 -11.23
N ALA A 179 -12.57 9.75 -10.60
CA ALA A 179 -11.16 10.11 -10.70
C ALA A 179 -10.32 9.61 -9.52
N VAL A 180 -10.89 8.82 -8.61
CA VAL A 180 -10.17 8.24 -7.47
C VAL A 180 -10.19 6.72 -7.54
N ASP A 181 -9.28 6.08 -6.80
CA ASP A 181 -9.30 4.63 -6.59
C ASP A 181 -10.69 4.16 -6.12
N GLY A 182 -11.25 3.20 -6.85
CA GLY A 182 -12.57 2.64 -6.59
C GLY A 182 -12.70 2.00 -5.21
N ASP A 183 -11.60 1.60 -4.56
CA ASP A 183 -11.59 1.07 -3.19
C ASP A 183 -11.70 2.15 -2.08
N LEU A 184 -11.74 3.45 -2.44
CA LEU A 184 -11.82 4.58 -1.50
C LEU A 184 -13.19 5.32 -1.51
N LEU A 185 -14.14 4.92 -2.36
CA LEU A 185 -15.37 5.68 -2.61
C LEU A 185 -16.20 5.94 -1.34
N TYR A 186 -16.18 5.04 -0.35
CA TYR A 186 -16.86 5.26 0.93
C TYR A 186 -16.38 6.52 1.68
N LEU A 187 -15.14 6.97 1.47
CA LEU A 187 -14.61 8.20 2.08
C LEU A 187 -15.27 9.44 1.49
N LEU A 188 -15.43 9.48 0.16
CA LEU A 188 -16.17 10.54 -0.52
C LEU A 188 -17.66 10.49 -0.14
N TRP A 189 -18.24 9.30 -0.05
CA TRP A 189 -19.63 9.09 0.39
C TRP A 189 -19.91 9.70 1.77
N ARG A 190 -18.98 9.53 2.73
CA ARG A 190 -19.12 10.10 4.08
C ARG A 190 -19.19 11.63 4.07
N ALA A 191 -18.37 12.27 3.24
CA ALA A 191 -18.32 13.72 3.09
C ALA A 191 -19.49 14.30 2.28
N ALA A 192 -20.06 13.50 1.38
CA ALA A 192 -21.11 13.92 0.45
C ALA A 192 -22.47 14.18 1.12
N ASP A 193 -23.28 15.03 0.46
CA ASP A 193 -24.70 15.20 0.77
C ASP A 193 -25.56 14.03 0.23
N ALA A 194 -26.87 14.03 0.51
CA ALA A 194 -27.74 12.90 0.14
C ALA A 194 -27.82 12.62 -1.37
N PRO A 195 -28.00 13.61 -2.27
CA PRO A 195 -27.95 13.38 -3.71
C PRO A 195 -26.62 12.78 -4.19
N HIS A 196 -25.48 13.31 -3.74
CA HIS A 196 -24.16 12.83 -4.16
C HIS A 196 -23.84 11.44 -3.60
N ARG A 197 -24.32 11.11 -2.40
CA ARG A 197 -24.19 9.76 -1.81
C ARG A 197 -24.80 8.68 -2.69
N ALA A 198 -25.95 8.92 -3.30
CA ALA A 198 -26.58 7.95 -4.20
C ALA A 198 -25.71 7.70 -5.44
N ALA A 199 -25.21 8.77 -6.06
CA ALA A 199 -24.34 8.68 -7.24
C ALA A 199 -23.02 7.94 -6.93
N ILE A 200 -22.42 8.18 -5.75
CA ILE A 200 -21.21 7.46 -5.32
C ILE A 200 -21.51 5.99 -5.07
N ALA A 201 -22.65 5.68 -4.42
CA ALA A 201 -23.04 4.30 -4.14
C ALA A 201 -23.22 3.47 -5.41
N ASP A 202 -23.71 4.06 -6.50
CA ASP A 202 -23.85 3.40 -7.81
C ASP A 202 -22.50 3.00 -8.44
N LEU A 203 -21.38 3.60 -8.00
CA LEU A 203 -20.03 3.28 -8.46
C LEU A 203 -19.35 2.20 -7.61
N VAL A 204 -19.84 1.92 -6.40
CA VAL A 204 -19.22 0.94 -5.49
C VAL A 204 -19.55 -0.48 -5.98
N PRO A 205 -18.53 -1.32 -6.30
CA PRO A 205 -18.78 -2.67 -6.76
C PRO A 205 -19.62 -3.49 -5.76
N VAL A 206 -20.54 -4.31 -6.29
CA VAL A 206 -21.32 -5.25 -5.47
C VAL A 206 -20.37 -6.21 -4.76
N GLY A 207 -20.56 -6.39 -3.45
CA GLY A 207 -19.71 -7.24 -2.63
C GLY A 207 -18.39 -6.58 -2.18
N SER A 208 -18.18 -5.30 -2.48
CA SER A 208 -17.06 -4.52 -1.93
C SER A 208 -17.16 -4.39 -0.41
N ALA A 209 -16.02 -4.46 0.29
CA ALA A 209 -15.95 -4.21 1.73
C ALA A 209 -16.37 -2.78 2.12
N GLN A 210 -16.40 -1.86 1.16
CA GLN A 210 -16.84 -0.48 1.34
C GLN A 210 -18.31 -0.36 1.77
N TRP A 211 -19.17 -1.30 1.37
CA TRP A 211 -20.58 -1.30 1.78
C TRP A 211 -20.72 -1.36 3.31
N GLN A 212 -19.85 -2.11 3.99
CA GLN A 212 -19.80 -2.13 5.46
C GLN A 212 -19.45 -0.76 6.03
N MET A 213 -18.56 -0.02 5.38
CA MET A 213 -18.15 1.33 5.78
C MET A 213 -19.22 2.39 5.50
N MET A 214 -20.18 2.07 4.62
CA MET A 214 -21.36 2.87 4.28
C MET A 214 -22.60 2.48 5.11
N GLY A 215 -22.46 1.54 6.04
CA GLY A 215 -23.51 1.15 7.00
C GLY A 215 -24.30 -0.10 6.61
N GLU A 216 -23.97 -0.76 5.51
CA GLU A 216 -24.58 -2.03 5.12
C GLU A 216 -23.98 -3.21 5.89
N VAL A 217 -24.75 -4.29 5.99
CA VAL A 217 -24.25 -5.56 6.55
C VAL A 217 -23.61 -6.37 5.43
N MET A 218 -22.37 -6.78 5.62
CA MET A 218 -21.70 -7.71 4.72
C MET A 218 -21.53 -9.07 5.40
N ASP A 219 -21.91 -10.13 4.70
CA ASP A 219 -21.67 -11.49 5.18
C ASP A 219 -20.20 -11.88 5.04
N THR A 220 -19.76 -12.83 5.88
CA THR A 220 -18.38 -13.31 5.89
C THR A 220 -17.93 -13.84 4.53
N PRO A 221 -18.72 -14.64 3.79
CA PRO A 221 -18.30 -15.13 2.47
C PRO A 221 -18.10 -14.02 1.43
N ALA A 222 -18.87 -12.93 1.47
CA ALA A 222 -18.65 -11.78 0.59
C ALA A 222 -17.36 -11.05 0.93
N LEU A 223 -17.08 -10.85 2.23
CA LEU A 223 -15.81 -10.27 2.69
C LEU A 223 -14.61 -11.07 2.19
N GLU A 224 -14.65 -12.39 2.36
CA GLU A 224 -13.57 -13.29 1.96
C GLU A 224 -13.34 -13.25 0.45
N ARG A 225 -14.42 -13.27 -0.35
CA ARG A 225 -14.31 -13.12 -1.82
C ARG A 225 -13.69 -11.78 -2.21
N TRP A 226 -14.06 -10.69 -1.55
CA TRP A 226 -13.46 -9.39 -1.81
C TRP A 226 -11.98 -9.35 -1.42
N LEU A 227 -11.62 -9.85 -0.24
CA LEU A 227 -10.23 -9.92 0.24
C LEU A 227 -9.33 -10.74 -0.70
N MET A 228 -9.88 -11.78 -1.35
CA MET A 228 -9.13 -12.61 -2.31
C MET A 228 -8.95 -11.95 -3.69
N ALA A 229 -9.79 -10.97 -4.05
CA ALA A 229 -9.85 -10.42 -5.40
C ALA A 229 -9.42 -8.95 -5.51
N SER A 230 -9.52 -8.18 -4.42
CA SER A 230 -9.17 -6.76 -4.41
C SER A 230 -7.66 -6.54 -4.36
N THR A 231 -7.17 -5.64 -5.20
CA THR A 231 -5.77 -5.17 -5.18
C THR A 231 -5.46 -4.42 -3.89
N ALA A 232 -6.44 -3.78 -3.26
CA ALA A 232 -6.26 -3.14 -1.96
C ALA A 232 -5.97 -4.14 -0.83
N ALA A 233 -6.39 -5.40 -0.98
CA ALA A 233 -6.13 -6.47 -0.03
C ALA A 233 -4.77 -7.18 -0.25
N GLU A 234 -4.03 -6.86 -1.31
CA GLU A 234 -2.76 -7.51 -1.66
C GLU A 234 -1.74 -7.56 -0.50
N PRO A 235 -1.60 -6.54 0.38
CA PRO A 235 -0.69 -6.62 1.52
C PRO A 235 -1.02 -7.74 2.52
N LEU A 236 -2.31 -8.04 2.71
CA LEU A 236 -2.75 -9.15 3.55
C LEU A 236 -2.63 -10.49 2.81
N LEU A 237 -2.92 -10.48 1.51
CA LEU A 237 -2.82 -11.66 0.66
C LEU A 237 -1.37 -12.16 0.55
N SER A 238 -0.42 -11.27 0.28
CA SER A 238 1.01 -11.61 0.28
C SER A 238 1.48 -12.13 1.65
N LEU A 239 1.03 -11.51 2.74
CA LEU A 239 1.35 -11.98 4.09
C LEU A 239 0.82 -13.40 4.32
N CYS A 240 -0.45 -13.66 4.01
CA CYS A 240 -1.07 -14.96 4.23
C CYS A 240 -0.45 -16.05 3.35
N ARG A 241 -0.17 -15.77 2.06
CA ARG A 241 0.52 -16.71 1.15
C ARG A 241 1.90 -17.12 1.67
N ALA A 242 2.59 -16.23 2.36
CA ALA A 242 3.92 -16.51 2.90
C ALA A 242 3.91 -17.26 4.23
N LEU A 243 2.78 -17.30 4.94
CA LEU A 243 2.68 -17.86 6.29
C LEU A 243 1.87 -19.16 6.36
N CYS A 244 0.87 -19.31 5.50
CA CYS A 244 -0.18 -20.31 5.63
C CYS A 244 -0.31 -21.14 4.35
N ASP A 245 -0.82 -22.36 4.51
CA ASP A 245 -1.15 -23.24 3.37
C ASP A 245 -2.42 -22.75 2.64
N ASP A 246 -2.59 -23.18 1.39
CA ASP A 246 -3.68 -22.74 0.50
C ASP A 246 -5.09 -22.96 1.10
N ASP A 247 -5.29 -24.03 1.87
CA ASP A 247 -6.58 -24.35 2.50
C ASP A 247 -6.91 -23.44 3.70
N GLN A 248 -5.91 -22.73 4.23
CA GLN A 248 -6.06 -21.78 5.34
C GLN A 248 -6.20 -20.33 4.88
N MET A 249 -6.06 -20.05 3.58
CA MET A 249 -5.96 -18.69 3.04
C MET A 249 -7.15 -17.79 3.36
N ALA A 250 -8.38 -18.26 3.16
CA ALA A 250 -9.58 -17.44 3.45
C ALA A 250 -9.68 -17.08 4.94
N ALA A 251 -9.44 -18.06 5.81
CA ALA A 251 -9.43 -17.84 7.26
C ALA A 251 -8.30 -16.87 7.66
N CYS A 252 -7.10 -17.03 7.10
CA CYS A 252 -5.97 -16.13 7.35
C CYS A 252 -6.32 -14.68 6.97
N LEU A 253 -6.89 -14.46 5.79
CA LEU A 253 -7.28 -13.12 5.33
C LEU A 253 -8.34 -12.49 6.24
N GLY A 254 -9.39 -13.24 6.58
CA GLY A 254 -10.44 -12.77 7.49
C GLY A 254 -9.87 -12.41 8.86
N ALA A 255 -9.03 -13.27 9.43
CA ALA A 255 -8.37 -13.04 10.71
C ALA A 255 -7.40 -11.85 10.67
N ALA A 256 -6.60 -11.71 9.60
CA ALA A 256 -5.67 -10.59 9.42
C ALA A 256 -6.42 -9.25 9.27
N TYR A 257 -7.48 -9.22 8.46
CA TYR A 257 -8.32 -8.04 8.29
C TYR A 257 -9.03 -7.66 9.60
N GLY A 258 -9.60 -8.63 10.30
CA GLY A 258 -10.20 -8.42 11.62
C GLY A 258 -9.21 -7.94 12.68
N ALA A 259 -7.98 -8.47 12.67
CA ALA A 259 -6.91 -8.06 13.58
C ALA A 259 -6.38 -6.66 13.27
N LEU A 260 -6.31 -6.28 11.99
CA LEU A 260 -6.00 -4.92 11.56
C LEU A 260 -7.06 -3.92 12.03
N GLY A 261 -8.33 -4.31 12.01
CA GLY A 261 -9.44 -3.60 12.63
C GLY A 261 -9.77 -2.24 12.00
N SER A 262 -9.23 -1.94 10.81
CA SER A 262 -9.43 -0.67 10.11
C SER A 262 -9.25 -0.85 8.60
N HIS A 263 -10.29 -0.52 7.85
CA HIS A 263 -10.25 -0.52 6.39
C HIS A 263 -9.29 0.58 5.88
N ASP A 264 -9.37 1.79 6.42
CA ASP A 264 -8.43 2.89 6.13
C ASP A 264 -6.96 2.47 6.34
N ALA A 265 -6.68 1.66 7.36
CA ALA A 265 -5.34 1.13 7.61
C ALA A 265 -4.91 0.11 6.55
N LEU A 266 -5.83 -0.69 6.00
CA LEU A 266 -5.54 -1.62 4.89
C LEU A 266 -5.11 -0.84 3.65
N LEU A 267 -5.86 0.20 3.29
CA LEU A 267 -5.64 1.01 2.09
C LEU A 267 -4.30 1.75 2.07
N THR A 268 -3.67 1.92 3.24
CA THR A 268 -2.39 2.63 3.39
C THR A 268 -1.19 1.71 3.57
N LEU A 269 -1.39 0.38 3.58
CA LEU A 269 -0.31 -0.61 3.60
C LEU A 269 0.39 -0.68 2.24
N GLY A 270 1.72 -0.72 2.25
CA GLY A 270 2.51 -0.87 1.03
C GLY A 270 3.89 -0.24 1.12
N SER A 271 4.49 -0.07 -0.04
CA SER A 271 5.79 0.57 -0.21
C SER A 271 5.79 1.99 0.36
N PRO A 272 6.86 2.43 1.04
CA PRO A 272 6.99 3.82 1.48
C PRO A 272 7.06 4.84 0.34
N ALA A 273 7.57 4.43 -0.82
CA ALA A 273 7.73 5.24 -2.03
C ALA A 273 7.86 4.29 -3.22
N GLU A 274 6.80 4.18 -4.02
CA GLU A 274 6.70 3.23 -5.15
C GLU A 274 7.71 3.54 -6.25
N SER A 275 8.14 4.81 -6.37
CA SER A 275 9.25 5.25 -7.22
C SER A 275 10.64 4.77 -6.80
N LEU A 276 10.82 4.28 -5.56
CA LEU A 276 12.09 3.74 -5.06
C LEU A 276 12.07 2.22 -4.88
N ILE A 277 10.90 1.69 -4.51
CA ILE A 277 10.67 0.28 -4.22
C ILE A 277 9.29 -0.06 -4.80
N ALA A 278 9.26 -0.91 -5.82
CA ALA A 278 7.99 -1.32 -6.41
C ALA A 278 7.08 -1.97 -5.36
N GLN A 279 5.77 -1.76 -5.45
CA GLN A 279 4.81 -2.30 -4.49
C GLN A 279 4.93 -3.83 -4.36
N GLU A 280 5.01 -4.54 -5.49
CA GLU A 280 5.16 -6.01 -5.50
C GLU A 280 6.46 -6.48 -4.83
N GLU A 281 7.58 -5.81 -5.12
CA GLU A 281 8.88 -6.09 -4.50
C GLU A 281 8.79 -5.91 -2.98
N PHE A 282 8.21 -4.79 -2.53
CA PHE A 282 8.03 -4.52 -1.12
C PHE A 282 7.17 -5.60 -0.45
N LEU A 283 5.99 -5.89 -0.99
CA LEU A 283 5.06 -6.86 -0.39
C LEU A 283 5.62 -8.28 -0.34
N ASN A 284 6.45 -8.67 -1.30
CA ASN A 284 7.08 -10.00 -1.33
C ASN A 284 8.36 -10.09 -0.48
N SER A 285 8.87 -8.97 0.02
CA SER A 285 10.07 -8.92 0.88
C SER A 285 9.79 -9.32 2.34
N PRO A 286 10.80 -9.81 3.08
CA PRO A 286 10.72 -9.96 4.54
C PRO A 286 10.26 -8.68 5.26
N ARG A 287 10.77 -7.51 4.82
CA ARG A 287 10.37 -6.20 5.33
C ARG A 287 8.88 -5.94 5.17
N GLY A 288 8.33 -6.13 3.97
CA GLY A 288 6.91 -5.83 3.72
C GLY A 288 5.98 -6.67 4.58
N ARG A 289 6.28 -7.98 4.69
CA ARG A 289 5.54 -8.88 5.59
C ARG A 289 5.62 -8.42 7.05
N ALA A 290 6.83 -8.11 7.52
CA ALA A 290 7.03 -7.63 8.88
C ALA A 290 6.30 -6.29 9.12
N SER A 291 6.28 -5.38 8.14
CA SER A 291 5.57 -4.11 8.23
C SER A 291 4.05 -4.27 8.29
N THR A 292 3.47 -5.19 7.53
CA THR A 292 2.04 -5.53 7.65
C THR A 292 1.72 -6.08 9.05
N MET A 293 2.52 -7.03 9.55
CA MET A 293 2.35 -7.56 10.90
C MET A 293 2.49 -6.47 11.97
N ARG A 294 3.49 -5.60 11.86
CA ARG A 294 3.68 -4.46 12.78
C ARG A 294 2.49 -3.52 12.76
N ARG A 295 1.91 -3.25 11.58
CA ARG A 295 0.70 -2.42 11.49
C ARG A 295 -0.48 -3.05 12.25
N ILE A 296 -0.70 -4.36 12.09
CA ILE A 296 -1.71 -5.11 12.86
C ILE A 296 -1.44 -4.99 14.37
N LEU A 297 -0.20 -5.20 14.80
CA LEU A 297 0.18 -5.12 16.21
C LEU A 297 -0.01 -3.70 16.79
N LEU A 298 0.27 -2.67 16.00
CA LEU A 298 0.16 -1.26 16.39
C LEU A 298 -1.29 -0.74 16.38
N ALA A 299 -2.22 -1.40 15.68
CA ALA A 299 -3.63 -1.04 15.68
C ALA A 299 -4.30 -1.26 17.06
N SER A 300 -3.75 -2.16 17.87
CA SER A 300 -4.26 -2.48 19.21
C SER A 300 -3.39 -1.91 20.33
N SER A 301 -4.03 -1.43 21.41
CA SER A 301 -3.33 -1.14 22.67
C SER A 301 -2.61 -2.38 23.21
N MET A 302 -1.59 -2.21 24.06
CA MET A 302 -0.84 -3.34 24.63
C MET A 302 -1.74 -4.38 25.31
N ARG A 303 -2.82 -3.95 25.99
CA ARG A 303 -3.78 -4.85 26.63
C ARG A 303 -4.65 -5.57 25.60
N ALA A 304 -5.20 -4.84 24.64
CA ALA A 304 -6.03 -5.41 23.58
C ALA A 304 -5.24 -6.37 22.67
N ARG A 305 -3.95 -6.10 22.47
CA ARG A 305 -3.04 -6.91 21.65
C ARG A 305 -2.96 -8.35 22.11
N ARG A 306 -2.89 -8.61 23.42
CA ARG A 306 -2.85 -9.99 23.94
C ARG A 306 -4.13 -10.76 23.57
N ALA A 307 -5.29 -10.17 23.82
CA ALA A 307 -6.57 -10.77 23.47
C ALA A 307 -6.73 -10.96 21.95
N MET A 308 -6.24 -10.01 21.15
CA MET A 308 -6.19 -10.14 19.69
C MET A 308 -5.31 -11.32 19.27
N LEU A 309 -4.09 -11.44 19.80
CA LEU A 309 -3.18 -12.54 19.47
C LEU A 309 -3.76 -13.91 19.87
N ASP A 310 -4.38 -14.00 21.04
CA ASP A 310 -5.00 -15.25 21.51
C ASP A 310 -6.16 -15.68 20.61
N ARG A 311 -7.01 -14.73 20.20
CA ARG A 311 -8.10 -14.98 19.24
C ARG A 311 -7.56 -15.41 17.87
N VAL A 312 -6.67 -14.62 17.26
CA VAL A 312 -6.12 -14.93 15.93
C VAL A 312 -5.47 -16.31 15.93
N SER A 313 -4.73 -16.65 16.99
CA SER A 313 -4.07 -17.96 17.07
C SER A 313 -5.04 -19.13 17.27
N SER A 314 -6.20 -18.89 17.86
CA SER A 314 -7.26 -19.90 17.98
C SER A 314 -8.03 -20.11 16.68
N GLU A 315 -8.07 -19.10 15.81
CA GLU A 315 -8.74 -19.15 14.51
C GLU A 315 -7.79 -19.66 13.41
N VAL A 316 -6.55 -19.15 13.39
CA VAL A 316 -5.53 -19.38 12.35
C VAL A 316 -4.14 -19.37 12.99
N SER A 317 -3.61 -20.57 13.29
CA SER A 317 -2.35 -20.71 14.03
C SER A 317 -1.14 -20.13 13.29
N CYS A 318 -1.01 -20.34 11.97
CA CYS A 318 0.11 -19.81 11.17
C CYS A 318 0.26 -18.28 11.29
N LEU A 319 -0.83 -17.54 11.16
CA LEU A 319 -0.84 -16.08 11.35
C LEU A 319 -0.62 -15.69 12.81
N GLY A 320 -1.29 -16.37 13.74
CA GLY A 320 -1.19 -16.10 15.17
C GLY A 320 0.22 -16.25 15.72
N ASP A 321 0.91 -17.32 15.33
CA ASP A 321 2.29 -17.60 15.74
C ASP A 321 3.27 -16.60 15.12
N ALA A 322 3.09 -16.24 13.84
CA ALA A 322 3.90 -15.21 13.19
C ALA A 322 3.73 -13.83 13.87
N LEU A 323 2.51 -13.42 14.18
CA LEU A 323 2.24 -12.17 14.89
C LEU A 323 2.83 -12.17 16.31
N ARG A 324 2.80 -13.30 17.02
CA ARG A 324 3.46 -13.44 18.33
C ARG A 324 4.97 -13.33 18.23
N ALA A 325 5.59 -14.00 17.25
CA ALA A 325 7.02 -13.90 17.00
C ALA A 325 7.42 -12.45 16.70
N GLU A 326 6.67 -11.76 15.82
CA GLU A 326 6.95 -10.37 15.51
C GLU A 326 6.75 -9.43 16.71
N ALA A 327 5.71 -9.66 17.52
CA ALA A 327 5.49 -8.90 18.75
C ALA A 327 6.61 -9.07 19.78
N GLN A 328 7.23 -10.26 19.86
CA GLN A 328 8.38 -10.52 20.71
C GLN A 328 9.63 -9.80 20.20
N ARG A 329 9.89 -9.84 18.89
CA ARG A 329 11.00 -9.12 18.26
C ARG A 329 10.91 -7.61 18.47
N TYR A 330 9.71 -7.04 18.53
CA TYR A 330 9.47 -5.59 18.65
C TYR A 330 9.38 -5.07 20.09
N ARG A 331 9.57 -5.92 21.11
CA ARG A 331 9.41 -5.51 22.51
C ARG A 331 10.52 -4.53 22.89
N PRO A 332 10.21 -3.26 23.24
CA PRO A 332 11.25 -2.31 23.62
C PRO A 332 12.01 -2.82 24.83
N ALA A 333 13.34 -2.70 24.81
CA ALA A 333 14.17 -2.94 25.98
C ALA A 333 13.75 -1.95 27.08
N LEU A 334 13.23 -2.45 28.20
CA LEU A 334 12.88 -1.61 29.34
C LEU A 334 14.18 -1.25 30.07
N PRO A 335 14.51 0.05 30.23
CA PRO A 335 15.71 0.45 30.95
C PRO A 335 15.72 -0.15 32.37
N GLY A 336 16.76 -0.91 32.70
CA GLY A 336 16.94 -1.51 34.02
C GLY A 336 16.28 -2.87 34.24
N VAL A 337 15.65 -3.47 33.22
CA VAL A 337 15.20 -4.87 33.26
C VAL A 337 16.16 -5.68 32.40
N SER A 338 17.11 -6.40 33.03
CA SER A 338 17.89 -7.41 32.33
C SER A 338 16.97 -8.59 31.99
N ASP A 339 16.94 -8.99 30.72
CA ASP A 339 16.26 -10.21 30.27
C ASP A 339 16.93 -11.41 30.96
N GLY A 340 16.38 -11.82 32.10
CA GLY A 340 16.75 -13.06 32.76
C GLY A 340 16.30 -14.22 31.88
N GLY A 341 17.27 -14.82 31.17
CA GLY A 341 17.08 -16.07 30.44
C GLY A 341 16.80 -17.25 31.36
#